data_AF-A0A5C5Q4G6-F1
#
_entry.id   AF-A0A5C5Q4G6-F1
#
_cell.length_a   1.000
_cell.length_b   1.000
_cell.length_c   1.000
_cell.angle_alpha   90.00
_cell.angle_beta   90.00
_cell.angle_gamma   90.00
#
_symmetry.space_group_name_H-M   'P 1'
#
loop_
_entity.id
_entity.type
_entity.pdbx_description
1 polymer ?
#
loop_
_entity_poly.entity_id
_entity_poly.type
_entity_poly.pdbx_seq_one_letter_code
_entity_poly.pdbx_strand_id
1 'polypeptide(L)'
;MNKIIAIFISVLISGCVLEPRVYPKAKPYDNPEGYVVYKPYAGYQRWDGRYLSGFYSSGWQYLDNCVATGPLVPNKILQASIRYSDKDDVVYLNYAGGPSRARCDIKYDVIKAEIDKYISDASAAETARNIAEIKEEKRQEAERKKKGLGEKVNKVEFGGFVAAREDILTSVLLACYTGSLDSGGWPSISTQERTSRYKALLSLHDDSPASMQRITNAYNFALKNLSDRYPLDTMAKYRGSVCDQMVMKGKL
;
A
#
# COMPACT_ATOMS: atom_id res chain seq x y z
N MET A 1 -60.24 68.43 33.71
CA MET A 1 -59.12 67.73 34.37
C MET A 1 -58.86 66.43 33.63
N ASN A 2 -57.89 66.44 32.71
CA ASN A 2 -57.54 65.29 31.87
C ASN A 2 -56.58 64.37 32.64
N LYS A 3 -56.99 63.11 32.88
CA LYS A 3 -56.09 62.05 33.32
C LYS A 3 -55.69 61.23 32.10
N ILE A 4 -54.46 61.44 31.64
CA ILE A 4 -53.81 60.61 30.61
C ILE A 4 -53.38 59.31 31.31
N ILE A 5 -54.01 58.21 30.93
CA ILE A 5 -53.64 56.86 31.37
C ILE A 5 -52.47 56.42 30.48
N ALA A 6 -51.26 56.40 31.05
CA ALA A 6 -50.08 55.84 30.40
C ALA A 6 -50.16 54.30 30.44
N ILE A 7 -50.40 53.69 29.28
CA ILE A 7 -50.34 52.22 29.12
C ILE A 7 -48.88 51.84 28.88
N PHE A 8 -48.24 51.27 29.90
CA PHE A 8 -46.91 50.67 29.81
C PHE A 8 -47.05 49.30 29.10
N ILE A 9 -46.68 49.24 27.83
CA ILE A 9 -46.59 47.98 27.08
C ILE A 9 -45.22 47.36 27.37
N SER A 10 -45.18 46.42 28.31
CA SER A 10 -44.03 45.55 28.54
C SER A 10 -43.99 44.49 27.44
N VAL A 11 -43.18 44.74 26.41
CA VAL A 11 -42.83 43.74 25.39
C VAL A 11 -41.90 42.71 26.04
N LEU A 12 -42.47 41.59 26.47
CA LEU A 12 -41.73 40.37 26.81
C LEU A 12 -41.13 39.80 25.53
N ILE A 13 -39.89 40.18 25.22
CA ILE A 13 -39.06 39.53 24.21
C ILE A 13 -38.72 38.13 24.76
N SER A 14 -39.56 37.16 24.43
CA SER A 14 -39.24 35.74 24.59
C SER A 14 -38.18 35.40 23.54
N GLY A 15 -36.92 35.66 23.89
CA GLY A 15 -35.78 35.16 23.14
C GLY A 15 -35.88 33.65 23.10
N CYS A 16 -36.19 33.10 21.93
CA CYS A 16 -35.98 31.69 21.64
C CYS A 16 -34.47 31.43 21.79
N VAL A 17 -34.07 30.90 22.95
CA VAL A 17 -32.77 30.25 23.08
C VAL A 17 -32.87 29.04 22.15
N LEU A 18 -32.32 29.17 20.94
CA LEU A 18 -32.03 28.03 20.09
C LEU A 18 -31.10 27.14 20.91
N GLU A 19 -31.66 26.08 21.50
CA GLU A 19 -30.85 24.98 22.00
C GLU A 19 -29.88 24.60 20.87
N PRO A 20 -28.57 24.50 21.14
CA PRO A 20 -27.64 24.05 20.13
C PRO A 20 -28.15 22.68 19.66
N ARG A 21 -28.55 22.59 18.39
CA ARG A 21 -28.87 21.31 17.76
C ARG A 21 -27.68 20.42 17.99
N VAL A 22 -27.80 19.50 18.95
CA VAL A 22 -26.89 18.38 19.09
C VAL A 22 -27.14 17.55 17.84
N TYR A 23 -26.36 17.81 16.79
CA TYR A 23 -26.36 16.95 15.62
C TYR A 23 -26.01 15.56 16.14
N PRO A 24 -26.90 14.56 15.99
CA PRO A 24 -26.57 13.21 16.40
C PRO A 24 -25.27 12.84 15.71
N LYS A 25 -24.29 12.40 16.50
CA LYS A 25 -22.99 11.98 16.01
C LYS A 25 -23.25 10.97 14.88
N ALA A 26 -22.75 11.28 13.68
CA ALA A 26 -22.95 10.45 12.50
C ALA A 26 -22.64 9.00 12.88
N LYS A 27 -23.65 8.15 12.78
CA LYS A 27 -23.50 6.74 13.11
C LYS A 27 -22.63 6.11 12.03
N PRO A 28 -21.97 4.96 12.29
CA PRO A 28 -21.08 4.32 11.30
C PRO A 28 -21.71 4.06 9.93
N TYR A 29 -23.05 4.08 9.86
CA TYR A 29 -23.87 3.89 8.67
C TYR A 29 -24.29 5.17 7.92
N ASP A 30 -24.01 6.34 8.47
CA ASP A 30 -24.23 7.61 7.79
C ASP A 30 -23.11 7.88 6.77
N ASN A 31 -22.17 6.93 6.60
CA ASN A 31 -21.24 6.91 5.48
C ASN A 31 -22.01 6.56 4.19
N PRO A 32 -22.01 7.43 3.15
CA PRO A 32 -22.71 7.15 1.89
C PRO A 32 -22.22 5.88 1.19
N GLU A 33 -21.03 5.37 1.53
CA GLU A 33 -20.45 4.18 0.91
C GLU A 33 -20.92 2.85 1.55
N GLY A 34 -21.44 2.85 2.79
CA GLY A 34 -21.99 1.66 3.47
C GLY A 34 -21.25 1.27 4.77
N TYR A 35 -21.35 0.00 5.19
CA TYR A 35 -20.67 -0.53 6.39
C TYR A 35 -19.25 -0.94 6.06
N VAL A 36 -18.28 -0.45 6.82
CA VAL A 36 -16.93 -1.04 6.79
C VAL A 36 -17.01 -2.46 7.32
N VAL A 37 -16.79 -3.44 6.44
CA VAL A 37 -16.81 -4.88 6.79
C VAL A 37 -15.43 -5.52 6.74
N TYR A 38 -14.48 -4.87 6.06
CA TYR A 38 -13.09 -5.29 6.04
C TYR A 38 -12.20 -4.06 5.93
N LYS A 39 -11.16 -4.03 6.75
CA LYS A 39 -10.14 -3.00 6.73
C LYS A 39 -8.77 -3.70 6.69
N PRO A 40 -7.98 -3.52 5.63
CA PRO A 40 -6.61 -3.98 5.56
C PRO A 40 -5.75 -3.10 6.49
N TYR A 41 -5.70 -3.36 7.81
CA TYR A 41 -4.83 -2.59 8.72
C TYR A 41 -3.73 -3.40 9.38
N ALA A 42 -2.51 -3.01 8.99
CA ALA A 42 -1.19 -3.05 9.61
C ALA A 42 -0.92 -4.02 10.78
N GLY A 43 -0.29 -5.13 10.43
CA GLY A 43 0.42 -6.02 11.35
C GLY A 43 0.69 -7.34 10.66
N TYR A 44 1.84 -7.46 10.00
CA TYR A 44 2.37 -8.63 9.25
C TYR A 44 1.94 -8.84 7.78
N GLN A 45 0.85 -8.25 7.27
CA GLN A 45 0.53 -8.25 5.83
C GLN A 45 0.02 -6.87 5.39
N ARG A 46 0.89 -6.10 4.74
CA ARG A 46 0.66 -4.68 4.38
C ARG A 46 0.26 -4.50 2.91
N TRP A 47 -0.23 -5.55 2.26
CA TRP A 47 -0.35 -5.62 0.79
C TRP A 47 -1.77 -5.85 0.28
N ASP A 48 -2.73 -6.13 1.15
CA ASP A 48 -4.09 -6.55 0.76
C ASP A 48 -4.84 -5.45 0.00
N GLY A 49 -4.72 -4.19 0.44
CA GLY A 49 -5.34 -3.04 -0.24
C GLY A 49 -4.90 -2.86 -1.70
N ARG A 50 -3.63 -3.16 -2.03
CA ARG A 50 -3.13 -3.12 -3.42
C ARG A 50 -3.84 -4.13 -4.30
N TYR A 51 -4.13 -5.31 -3.77
CA TYR A 51 -4.77 -6.40 -4.50
C TYR A 51 -6.29 -6.28 -4.54
N LEU A 52 -6.88 -5.35 -3.78
CA LEU A 52 -8.32 -5.13 -3.72
C LEU A 52 -8.83 -4.08 -4.71
N SER A 53 -7.95 -3.43 -5.47
CA SER A 53 -8.38 -2.45 -6.46
C SER A 53 -9.37 -3.09 -7.46
N GLY A 54 -10.50 -2.41 -7.67
CA GLY A 54 -11.60 -2.90 -8.50
C GLY A 54 -12.46 -4.02 -7.89
N PHE A 55 -12.22 -4.43 -6.64
CA PHE A 55 -13.02 -5.48 -5.99
C PHE A 55 -14.49 -5.07 -5.85
N TYR A 56 -15.36 -5.92 -6.38
CA TYR A 56 -16.80 -5.82 -6.27
C TYR A 56 -17.41 -7.21 -6.26
N SER A 57 -18.40 -7.41 -5.40
CA SER A 57 -19.24 -8.61 -5.45
C SER A 57 -20.65 -8.31 -4.96
N SER A 58 -21.59 -9.17 -5.32
CA SER A 58 -22.99 -9.05 -4.91
C SER A 58 -23.62 -10.42 -4.72
N GLY A 59 -24.50 -10.53 -3.74
CA GLY A 59 -25.10 -11.82 -3.42
C GLY A 59 -26.00 -11.81 -2.19
N TRP A 60 -26.67 -12.94 -1.98
CA TRP A 60 -27.57 -13.18 -0.84
C TRP A 60 -26.85 -13.79 0.36
N GLN A 61 -25.62 -14.26 0.17
CA GLN A 61 -24.84 -14.98 1.18
C GLN A 61 -24.23 -14.08 2.27
N TYR A 62 -24.25 -12.76 2.09
CA TYR A 62 -23.59 -11.82 3.00
C TYR A 62 -24.42 -11.45 4.23
N LEU A 63 -25.75 -11.60 4.14
CA LEU A 63 -26.69 -11.18 5.16
C LEU A 63 -27.60 -12.34 5.55
N ASP A 64 -27.88 -12.46 6.85
CA ASP A 64 -28.84 -13.41 7.40
C ASP A 64 -29.75 -12.75 8.44
N ASN A 65 -30.79 -13.47 8.85
CA ASN A 65 -31.72 -13.08 9.92
C ASN A 65 -32.18 -11.62 9.85
N CYS A 66 -32.45 -11.13 8.63
CA CYS A 66 -32.88 -9.76 8.42
C CYS A 66 -34.26 -9.50 9.04
N VAL A 67 -34.35 -8.46 9.87
CA VAL A 67 -35.58 -8.00 10.51
C VAL A 67 -35.87 -6.55 10.13
N ALA A 68 -37.15 -6.23 9.93
CA ALA A 68 -37.60 -4.87 9.64
C ALA A 68 -37.28 -3.93 10.81
N THR A 69 -36.65 -2.80 10.51
CA THR A 69 -36.48 -1.67 11.46
C THR A 69 -37.21 -0.41 10.98
N GLY A 70 -37.77 -0.45 9.77
CA GLY A 70 -38.56 0.62 9.15
C GLY A 70 -39.64 0.06 8.22
N PRO A 71 -40.04 0.79 7.16
CA PRO A 71 -41.16 0.39 6.28
C PRO A 71 -40.84 -0.77 5.34
N LEU A 72 -39.58 -1.22 5.31
CA LEU A 72 -39.16 -2.38 4.52
C LEU A 72 -39.45 -3.64 5.33
N VAL A 73 -40.16 -4.60 4.75
CA VAL A 73 -40.38 -5.93 5.32
C VAL A 73 -39.45 -6.90 4.60
N PRO A 74 -38.23 -7.13 5.11
CA PRO A 74 -37.29 -8.00 4.43
C PRO A 74 -37.73 -9.46 4.56
N ASN A 75 -37.45 -10.27 3.54
CA ASN A 75 -37.31 -11.70 3.76
C ASN A 75 -36.12 -11.92 4.71
N LYS A 76 -36.05 -13.06 5.43
CA LYS A 76 -34.95 -13.36 6.36
C LYS A 76 -33.54 -13.17 5.74
N ILE A 77 -33.44 -13.18 4.42
CA ILE A 77 -32.25 -12.87 3.64
C ILE A 77 -32.46 -11.60 2.80
N LEU A 78 -31.40 -10.80 2.64
CA LEU A 78 -31.37 -9.63 1.76
C LEU A 78 -30.17 -9.70 0.83
N GLN A 79 -30.37 -9.26 -0.41
CA GLN A 79 -29.26 -9.07 -1.33
C GLN A 79 -28.41 -7.89 -0.87
N ALA A 80 -27.10 -8.09 -0.89
CA ALA A 80 -26.13 -7.07 -0.59
C ALA A 80 -25.03 -7.03 -1.64
N SER A 81 -24.35 -5.91 -1.73
CA SER A 81 -23.13 -5.74 -2.50
C SER A 81 -21.98 -5.34 -1.58
N ILE A 82 -20.79 -5.82 -1.91
CA ILE A 82 -19.54 -5.42 -1.29
C ILE A 82 -18.66 -4.76 -2.34
N ARG A 83 -17.97 -3.69 -1.96
CA ARG A 83 -17.07 -2.94 -2.85
C ARG A 83 -15.88 -2.40 -2.07
N TYR A 84 -14.70 -2.51 -2.66
CA TYR A 84 -13.51 -1.83 -2.15
C TYR A 84 -13.49 -0.36 -2.57
N SER A 85 -13.11 0.53 -1.64
CA SER A 85 -12.93 1.96 -1.88
C SER A 85 -11.45 2.31 -1.82
N ASP A 86 -10.85 2.69 -2.95
CA ASP A 86 -9.45 3.14 -3.02
C ASP A 86 -9.20 4.42 -2.19
N LYS A 87 -10.24 5.20 -1.92
CA LYS A 87 -10.17 6.44 -1.15
C LYS A 87 -9.94 6.18 0.33
N ASP A 88 -10.72 5.23 0.87
CA ASP A 88 -10.75 4.96 2.30
C ASP A 88 -9.94 3.71 2.68
N ASP A 89 -9.45 2.96 1.67
CA ASP A 89 -8.72 1.69 1.81
C ASP A 89 -9.52 0.70 2.68
N VAL A 90 -10.79 0.49 2.33
CA VAL A 90 -11.71 -0.42 3.04
C VAL A 90 -12.70 -1.06 2.09
N VAL A 91 -13.26 -2.20 2.50
CA VAL A 91 -14.41 -2.81 1.82
C VAL A 91 -15.69 -2.43 2.54
N TYR A 92 -16.60 -1.84 1.78
CA TYR A 92 -17.94 -1.47 2.20
C TYR A 92 -18.97 -2.53 1.83
N LEU A 93 -19.93 -2.77 2.72
CA LEU A 93 -21.14 -3.54 2.46
C LEU A 93 -22.34 -2.60 2.32
N ASN A 94 -23.14 -2.80 1.29
CA ASN A 94 -24.34 -2.05 0.98
C ASN A 94 -25.54 -3.00 0.75
N TYR A 95 -26.71 -2.63 1.26
CA TYR A 95 -27.96 -3.38 1.03
C TYR A 95 -29.18 -2.46 1.12
N ALA A 96 -30.29 -2.90 0.55
CA ALA A 96 -31.49 -2.08 0.37
C ALA A 96 -31.97 -1.45 1.69
N GLY A 97 -31.89 -0.12 1.74
CA GLY A 97 -32.37 0.68 2.88
C GLY A 97 -31.46 0.69 4.10
N GLY A 98 -30.42 -0.14 4.15
CA GLY A 98 -29.52 -0.24 5.31
C GLY A 98 -30.24 -0.54 6.64
N PRO A 99 -29.56 -0.39 7.79
CA PRO A 99 -30.06 -0.56 9.15
C PRO A 99 -31.21 0.35 9.52
N SER A 100 -31.39 1.46 8.81
CA SER A 100 -32.53 2.35 9.02
C SER A 100 -33.84 1.72 8.49
N ARG A 101 -33.77 0.68 7.65
CA ARG A 101 -34.93 -0.05 7.14
C ARG A 101 -34.92 -1.54 7.48
N ALA A 102 -33.75 -2.18 7.55
CA ALA A 102 -33.61 -3.57 7.96
C ALA A 102 -32.31 -3.81 8.74
N ARG A 103 -32.38 -4.52 9.87
CA ARG A 103 -31.20 -5.00 10.60
C ARG A 103 -30.94 -6.45 10.23
N CYS A 104 -29.72 -6.77 9.81
CA CYS A 104 -29.31 -8.12 9.43
C CYS A 104 -28.05 -8.55 10.18
N ASP A 105 -27.86 -9.85 10.34
CA ASP A 105 -26.60 -10.45 10.75
C ASP A 105 -25.65 -10.47 9.54
N ILE A 106 -24.48 -9.85 9.69
CA ILE A 106 -23.46 -9.80 8.64
C ILE A 106 -22.59 -11.06 8.74
N LYS A 107 -22.49 -11.83 7.65
CA LYS A 107 -21.64 -13.03 7.58
C LYS A 107 -20.19 -12.65 7.27
N TYR A 108 -19.47 -12.16 8.28
CA TYR A 108 -18.07 -11.73 8.14
C TYR A 108 -17.15 -12.81 7.57
N ASP A 109 -17.32 -14.08 7.96
CA ASP A 109 -16.47 -15.18 7.48
C ASP A 109 -16.64 -15.42 5.98
N VAL A 110 -17.86 -15.29 5.46
CA VAL A 110 -18.17 -15.43 4.03
C VAL A 110 -17.54 -14.27 3.25
N ILE A 111 -17.73 -13.03 3.73
CA ILE A 111 -17.15 -11.83 3.14
C ILE A 111 -15.63 -11.93 3.12
N LYS A 112 -15.03 -12.34 4.25
CA LYS A 112 -13.58 -12.49 4.38
C LYS A 112 -13.03 -13.55 3.44
N ALA A 113 -13.63 -14.73 3.38
CA ALA A 113 -13.17 -15.80 2.50
C ALA A 113 -13.19 -15.38 1.01
N GLU A 114 -14.18 -14.58 0.61
CA GLU A 114 -14.28 -14.07 -0.75
C GLU A 114 -13.22 -12.99 -1.05
N ILE A 115 -12.97 -12.09 -0.09
CA ILE A 115 -11.90 -11.10 -0.15
C ILE A 115 -10.53 -11.78 -0.23
N ASP A 116 -10.25 -12.76 0.64
CA ASP A 116 -8.99 -13.51 0.68
C ASP A 116 -8.75 -14.25 -0.65
N LYS A 117 -9.81 -14.82 -1.23
CA LYS A 117 -9.75 -15.47 -2.55
C LYS A 117 -9.39 -14.46 -3.64
N TYR A 118 -10.05 -13.31 -3.69
CA TYR A 118 -9.78 -12.27 -4.68
C TYR A 118 -8.33 -11.77 -4.59
N ILE A 119 -7.85 -11.51 -3.37
CA ILE A 119 -6.45 -11.10 -3.12
C ILE A 119 -5.47 -12.17 -3.62
N SER A 120 -5.73 -13.44 -3.31
CA SER A 120 -4.91 -14.56 -3.77
C SER A 120 -4.84 -14.64 -5.30
N ASP A 121 -5.98 -14.52 -5.97
CA ASP A 121 -6.06 -14.58 -7.43
C ASP A 121 -5.32 -13.39 -8.09
N ALA A 122 -5.52 -12.18 -7.55
CA ALA A 122 -4.84 -10.98 -8.04
C ALA A 122 -3.31 -11.04 -7.83
N SER A 123 -2.86 -11.53 -6.67
CA SER A 123 -1.44 -11.71 -6.35
C SER A 123 -0.76 -12.76 -7.24
N ALA A 124 -1.44 -13.88 -7.49
CA ALA A 124 -0.96 -14.92 -8.40
C ALA A 124 -0.85 -14.40 -9.85
N ALA A 125 -1.84 -13.63 -10.31
CA ALA A 125 -1.82 -13.04 -11.65
C ALA A 125 -0.67 -12.03 -11.83
N GLU A 126 -0.41 -11.17 -10.85
CA GLU A 126 0.74 -10.25 -10.89
C GLU A 126 2.07 -11.01 -10.92
N THR A 127 2.21 -12.03 -10.07
CA THR A 127 3.41 -12.88 -10.03
C THR A 127 3.67 -13.56 -11.38
N ALA A 128 2.63 -14.08 -12.02
CA ALA A 128 2.74 -14.70 -13.34
C ALA A 128 3.18 -13.71 -14.43
N ARG A 129 2.69 -12.46 -14.40
CA ARG A 129 3.10 -11.40 -15.33
C ARG A 129 4.57 -11.06 -15.16
N ASN A 130 5.03 -10.85 -13.92
CA ASN A 130 6.44 -10.55 -13.65
C ASN A 130 7.37 -11.67 -14.13
N ILE A 131 6.97 -12.94 -13.94
CA ILE A 131 7.73 -14.09 -14.45
C ILE A 131 7.78 -14.09 -15.98
N ALA A 132 6.70 -13.73 -16.66
CA ALA A 132 6.65 -13.66 -18.11
C ALA A 132 7.55 -12.54 -18.66
N GLU A 133 7.54 -11.37 -18.03
CA GLU A 133 8.41 -10.23 -18.39
C GLU A 133 9.89 -10.60 -18.24
N ILE A 134 10.28 -11.20 -17.10
CA ILE A 134 11.66 -11.66 -16.88
C ILE A 134 12.09 -12.70 -17.94
N LYS A 135 11.19 -13.61 -18.33
CA LYS A 135 11.49 -14.60 -19.37
C LYS A 135 11.71 -13.93 -20.73
N GLU A 136 10.93 -12.91 -21.05
CA GLU A 136 11.05 -12.16 -22.28
C GLU A 136 12.37 -11.37 -22.33
N GLU A 137 12.73 -10.69 -21.25
CA GLU A 137 14.00 -9.98 -21.13
C GLU A 137 15.21 -10.92 -21.32
N LYS A 138 15.18 -12.09 -20.66
CA LYS A 138 16.23 -13.10 -20.82
C LYS A 138 16.33 -13.62 -22.25
N ARG A 139 15.19 -13.78 -22.95
CA ARG A 139 15.17 -14.18 -24.37
C ARG A 139 15.83 -13.11 -25.23
N GLN A 140 15.47 -11.84 -25.04
CA GLN A 140 16.06 -10.72 -25.78
C GLN A 140 17.57 -10.58 -25.51
N GLU A 141 18.01 -10.78 -24.27
CA GLU A 141 19.44 -10.79 -23.95
C GLU A 141 20.19 -11.94 -24.64
N ALA A 142 19.61 -13.14 -24.65
CA ALA A 142 20.18 -14.29 -25.35
C ALA A 142 20.28 -14.06 -26.86
N GLU A 143 19.29 -13.41 -27.48
CA GLU A 143 19.34 -13.03 -28.89
C GLU A 143 20.40 -11.97 -29.18
N ARG A 144 20.54 -10.96 -28.31
CA ARG A 144 21.61 -9.95 -28.41
C ARG A 144 23.00 -10.60 -28.33
N LYS A 145 23.20 -11.55 -27.40
CA LYS A 145 24.44 -12.34 -27.27
C LYS A 145 24.71 -13.20 -28.51
N LYS A 146 23.68 -13.83 -29.09
CA LYS A 146 23.80 -14.68 -30.29
C LYS A 146 24.12 -13.88 -31.56
N LYS A 147 23.68 -12.62 -31.65
CA LYS A 147 23.92 -11.72 -32.81
C LYS A 147 25.31 -11.07 -32.82
N GLY A 148 26.22 -11.40 -31.91
CA GLY A 148 27.59 -10.88 -31.94
C GLY A 148 27.71 -9.37 -31.66
N LEU A 149 26.66 -8.73 -31.13
CA LEU A 149 26.73 -7.40 -30.50
C LEU A 149 27.37 -7.50 -29.10
N GLY A 150 28.45 -8.27 -29.00
CA GLY A 150 29.33 -8.30 -27.85
C GLY A 150 30.24 -7.09 -27.88
N GLU A 151 29.66 -5.88 -27.78
CA GLU A 151 30.42 -4.81 -27.14
C GLU A 151 30.85 -5.35 -25.78
N LYS A 152 32.12 -5.15 -25.38
CA LYS A 152 32.58 -5.43 -24.02
C LYS A 152 31.81 -4.49 -23.09
N VAL A 153 30.56 -4.83 -22.80
CA VAL A 153 29.76 -4.11 -21.83
C VAL A 153 30.31 -4.54 -20.49
N ASN A 154 31.07 -3.62 -19.90
CA ASN A 154 31.55 -3.72 -18.54
C ASN A 154 30.30 -3.85 -17.67
N LYS A 155 30.06 -5.06 -17.16
CA LYS A 155 28.94 -5.38 -16.28
C LYS A 155 29.46 -5.89 -14.95
N VAL A 156 28.73 -5.59 -13.91
CA VAL A 156 28.97 -6.08 -12.56
C VAL A 156 27.72 -6.79 -12.09
N GLU A 157 27.86 -8.06 -11.73
CA GLU A 157 26.75 -8.91 -11.31
C GLU A 157 26.97 -9.41 -9.88
N PHE A 158 26.01 -9.13 -9.00
CA PHE A 158 25.98 -9.71 -7.64
C PHE A 158 24.55 -10.01 -7.23
N GLY A 159 24.29 -11.20 -6.69
CA GLY A 159 22.99 -11.57 -6.15
C GLY A 159 21.84 -11.64 -7.17
N GLY A 160 22.15 -11.88 -8.45
CA GLY A 160 21.18 -11.98 -9.54
C GLY A 160 20.81 -10.64 -10.20
N PHE A 161 21.40 -9.54 -9.73
CA PHE A 161 21.25 -8.20 -10.32
C PHE A 161 22.49 -7.84 -11.13
N VAL A 162 22.28 -7.19 -12.27
CA VAL A 162 23.34 -6.83 -13.23
C VAL A 162 23.35 -5.32 -13.43
N ALA A 163 24.41 -4.65 -12.96
CA ALA A 163 24.69 -3.26 -13.32
C ALA A 163 25.56 -3.20 -14.58
N ALA A 164 25.18 -2.35 -15.52
CA ALA A 164 26.00 -2.00 -16.68
C ALA A 164 26.46 -0.54 -16.58
N ARG A 165 27.49 -0.16 -17.35
CA ARG A 165 28.03 1.21 -17.38
C ARG A 165 26.97 2.26 -17.73
N GLU A 166 26.07 1.93 -18.63
CA GLU A 166 24.96 2.80 -19.05
C GLU A 166 23.84 2.91 -18.00
N ASP A 167 23.84 2.07 -16.97
CA ASP A 167 22.79 1.99 -15.95
C ASP A 167 23.29 2.42 -14.56
N ILE A 168 23.30 3.74 -14.37
CA ILE A 168 23.65 4.34 -13.09
C ILE A 168 22.62 4.04 -11.99
N LEU A 169 21.34 3.87 -12.32
CA LEU A 169 20.30 3.64 -11.30
C LEU A 169 20.47 2.26 -10.66
N THR A 170 20.72 1.23 -11.47
CA THR A 170 21.04 -0.10 -10.95
C THR A 170 22.35 -0.10 -10.19
N SER A 171 23.35 0.67 -10.63
CA SER A 171 24.62 0.83 -9.91
C SER A 171 24.44 1.48 -8.53
N VAL A 172 23.61 2.52 -8.43
CA VAL A 172 23.25 3.21 -7.17
C VAL A 172 22.45 2.26 -6.27
N LEU A 173 21.52 1.49 -6.82
CA LEU A 173 20.74 0.51 -6.07
C LEU A 173 21.63 -0.59 -5.48
N LEU A 174 22.50 -1.17 -6.30
CA LEU A 174 23.45 -2.19 -5.87
C LEU A 174 24.45 -1.68 -4.84
N ALA A 175 24.86 -0.42 -4.95
CA ALA A 175 25.71 0.23 -3.95
C ALA A 175 24.98 0.36 -2.61
N CYS A 176 23.71 0.76 -2.62
CA CYS A 176 22.87 0.82 -1.42
C CYS A 176 22.69 -0.56 -0.79
N TYR A 177 22.34 -1.58 -1.59
CA TYR A 177 22.23 -2.96 -1.10
C TYR A 177 23.54 -3.46 -0.49
N THR A 178 24.66 -3.26 -1.20
CA THR A 178 25.99 -3.67 -0.73
C THR A 178 26.36 -3.00 0.59
N GLY A 179 26.08 -1.70 0.73
CA GLY A 179 26.30 -0.97 1.98
C GLY A 179 25.38 -1.40 3.11
N SER A 180 24.19 -1.91 2.81
CA SER A 180 23.22 -2.34 3.82
C SER A 180 23.53 -3.68 4.49
N LEU A 181 24.49 -4.45 3.97
CA LEU A 181 24.84 -5.79 4.47
C LEU A 181 25.68 -5.70 5.73
N ASP A 182 25.37 -6.52 6.73
CA ASP A 182 26.10 -6.57 8.00
C ASP A 182 27.55 -7.05 7.83
N SER A 183 28.43 -6.61 8.71
CA SER A 183 29.79 -7.13 8.78
C SER A 183 29.91 -8.25 9.82
N GLY A 184 30.15 -9.49 9.40
CA GLY A 184 30.82 -10.49 10.24
C GLY A 184 30.03 -11.63 10.89
N GLY A 185 28.93 -12.13 10.32
CA GLY A 185 28.31 -13.40 10.75
C GLY A 185 27.22 -13.94 9.80
N TRP A 186 27.24 -15.25 9.55
CA TRP A 186 26.34 -15.97 8.63
C TRP A 186 24.85 -15.56 8.76
N PRO A 187 24.12 -15.25 7.67
CA PRO A 187 24.50 -15.34 6.26
C PRO A 187 25.16 -14.07 5.71
N SER A 188 25.96 -13.34 6.50
CA SER A 188 26.62 -12.11 6.04
C SER A 188 27.73 -12.35 5.03
N ILE A 189 27.97 -11.33 4.21
CA ILE A 189 29.08 -11.22 3.28
C ILE A 189 30.30 -10.67 4.03
N SER A 190 31.51 -11.15 3.70
CA SER A 190 32.73 -10.63 4.35
C SER A 190 32.93 -9.14 4.05
N THR A 191 33.55 -8.39 4.98
CA THR A 191 33.90 -6.97 4.75
C THR A 191 34.76 -6.79 3.49
N GLN A 192 35.61 -7.77 3.19
CA GLN A 192 36.44 -7.78 1.98
C GLN A 192 35.59 -7.91 0.72
N GLU A 193 34.62 -8.82 0.71
CA GLU A 193 33.72 -9.00 -0.43
C GLU A 193 32.77 -7.80 -0.59
N ARG A 194 32.22 -7.25 0.51
CA ARG A 194 31.44 -6.00 0.49
C ARG A 194 32.23 -4.85 -0.15
N THR A 195 33.50 -4.71 0.22
CA THR A 195 34.41 -3.70 -0.36
C THR A 195 34.72 -3.97 -1.83
N SER A 196 34.93 -5.23 -2.20
CA SER A 196 35.18 -5.63 -3.59
C SER A 196 33.99 -5.32 -4.49
N ARG A 197 32.77 -5.66 -4.05
CA ARG A 197 31.52 -5.36 -4.77
C ARG A 197 31.33 -3.87 -4.99
N TYR A 198 31.55 -3.06 -3.94
CA TYR A 198 31.49 -1.61 -4.04
C TYR A 198 32.51 -1.03 -5.05
N LYS A 199 33.77 -1.48 -5.00
CA LYS A 199 34.81 -1.03 -5.94
C LYS A 199 34.49 -1.42 -7.39
N ALA A 200 33.93 -2.60 -7.61
CA ALA A 200 33.50 -3.04 -8.94
C ALA A 200 32.43 -2.09 -9.52
N LEU A 201 31.45 -1.69 -8.71
CA LEU A 201 30.43 -0.72 -9.13
C LEU A 201 31.04 0.65 -9.47
N LEU A 202 32.00 1.14 -8.69
CA LEU A 202 32.70 2.39 -9.01
C LEU A 202 33.48 2.29 -10.32
N SER A 203 34.13 1.16 -10.58
CA SER A 203 34.93 0.96 -11.80
C SER A 203 34.11 0.94 -13.09
N LEU A 204 32.78 0.76 -12.99
CA LEU A 204 31.89 0.90 -14.14
C LEU A 204 31.75 2.34 -14.62
N HIS A 205 31.99 3.32 -13.74
CA HIS A 205 31.69 4.74 -13.95
C HIS A 205 32.92 5.63 -13.69
N ASP A 206 34.12 5.09 -13.87
CA ASP A 206 35.39 5.77 -13.59
C ASP A 206 35.60 7.06 -14.41
N ASP A 207 34.92 7.17 -15.54
CA ASP A 207 34.86 8.32 -16.43
C ASP A 207 33.89 9.43 -15.98
N SER A 208 33.04 9.15 -14.98
CA SER A 208 31.96 10.05 -14.56
C SER A 208 32.03 10.34 -13.05
N PRO A 209 32.71 11.43 -12.64
CA PRO A 209 32.81 11.82 -11.23
C PRO A 209 31.45 12.02 -10.54
N ALA A 210 30.47 12.55 -11.27
CA ALA A 210 29.10 12.71 -10.77
C ALA A 210 28.43 11.35 -10.46
N SER A 211 28.60 10.37 -11.34
CA SER A 211 28.05 9.02 -11.17
C SER A 211 28.73 8.28 -10.02
N MET A 212 30.07 8.35 -9.93
CA MET A 212 30.82 7.79 -8.79
C MET A 212 30.39 8.41 -7.46
N GLN A 213 30.13 9.73 -7.42
CA GLN A 213 29.66 10.40 -6.22
C GLN A 213 28.29 9.89 -5.78
N ARG A 214 27.36 9.66 -6.70
CA ARG A 214 26.03 9.10 -6.40
C ARG A 214 26.13 7.68 -5.85
N ILE A 215 26.94 6.83 -6.49
CA ILE A 215 27.22 5.45 -6.02
C ILE A 215 27.82 5.47 -4.61
N THR A 216 28.77 6.38 -4.36
CA THR A 216 29.41 6.57 -3.05
C THR A 216 28.40 7.01 -1.99
N ASN A 217 27.54 7.98 -2.31
CA ASN A 217 26.50 8.48 -1.40
C ASN A 217 25.52 7.38 -1.03
N ALA A 218 25.08 6.58 -1.99
CA ALA A 218 24.16 5.46 -1.78
C ALA A 218 24.77 4.38 -0.87
N TYR A 219 26.01 3.98 -1.15
CA TYR A 219 26.74 3.03 -0.31
C TYR A 219 26.88 3.53 1.13
N ASN A 220 27.32 4.78 1.31
CA ASN A 220 27.53 5.37 2.64
C ASN A 220 26.22 5.59 3.41
N PHE A 221 25.15 5.97 2.72
CA PHE A 221 23.82 6.07 3.32
C PHE A 221 23.42 4.73 3.92
N ALA A 222 23.51 3.64 3.14
CA ALA A 222 23.11 2.32 3.60
C ALA A 222 24.03 1.78 4.69
N LEU A 223 25.35 1.97 4.55
CA LEU A 223 26.33 1.57 5.55
C LEU A 223 26.09 2.25 6.90
N LYS A 224 25.76 3.55 6.89
CA LYS A 224 25.55 4.31 8.13
C LYS A 224 24.18 4.07 8.75
N ASN A 225 23.14 3.88 7.93
CA ASN A 225 21.75 3.91 8.40
C ASN A 225 21.05 2.56 8.41
N LEU A 226 21.55 1.56 7.69
CA LEU A 226 20.87 0.26 7.50
C LEU A 226 21.70 -0.92 8.01
N SER A 227 23.02 -0.93 7.79
CA SER A 227 23.94 -1.96 8.32
C SER A 227 23.87 -2.02 9.84
N ASP A 228 23.82 -3.23 10.41
CA ASP A 228 23.93 -3.54 11.84
C ASP A 228 22.89 -2.88 12.76
N ARG A 229 21.88 -2.17 12.20
CA ARG A 229 20.84 -1.42 12.93
C ARG A 229 19.49 -2.12 12.95
N TYR A 230 19.20 -2.93 11.94
CA TYR A 230 17.97 -3.70 11.85
C TYR A 230 18.35 -5.18 11.90
N PRO A 231 17.65 -6.07 12.62
CA PRO A 231 17.89 -7.50 12.47
C PRO A 231 17.78 -7.88 10.99
N LEU A 232 18.55 -8.88 10.52
CA LEU A 232 18.34 -9.48 9.20
C LEU A 232 16.91 -10.02 9.17
N ASP A 233 15.97 -9.18 8.75
CA ASP A 233 14.64 -9.61 8.41
C ASP A 233 14.78 -10.65 7.29
N THR A 234 13.92 -11.65 7.26
CA THR A 234 14.05 -12.82 6.38
C THR A 234 14.46 -12.40 4.95
N MET A 235 15.73 -12.65 4.57
CA MET A 235 16.36 -12.27 3.29
C MET A 235 16.60 -10.76 3.04
N ALA A 236 16.80 -9.93 4.07
CA ALA A 236 17.12 -8.50 3.97
C ALA A 236 16.06 -7.65 3.21
N LYS A 237 14.79 -8.08 3.22
CA LYS A 237 13.69 -7.48 2.44
C LYS A 237 13.41 -6.02 2.82
N TYR A 238 13.48 -5.68 4.10
CA TYR A 238 13.24 -4.34 4.62
C TYR A 238 14.34 -3.39 4.17
N ARG A 239 15.61 -3.79 4.33
CA ARG A 239 16.76 -2.99 3.89
C ARG A 239 16.73 -2.78 2.38
N GLY A 240 16.39 -3.82 1.62
CA GLY A 240 16.14 -3.74 0.18
C GLY A 240 15.05 -2.71 -0.15
N SER A 241 13.89 -2.80 0.50
CA SER A 241 12.77 -1.88 0.26
C SER A 241 13.10 -0.41 0.57
N VAL A 242 13.95 -0.14 1.58
CA VAL A 242 14.40 1.24 1.87
C VAL A 242 15.29 1.76 0.75
N CYS A 243 16.23 0.95 0.27
CA CYS A 243 17.08 1.30 -0.86
C CYS A 243 16.24 1.53 -2.13
N ASP A 244 15.28 0.67 -2.45
CA ASP A 244 14.38 0.82 -3.61
C ASP A 244 13.63 2.15 -3.55
N GLN A 245 13.01 2.44 -2.40
CA GLN A 245 12.25 3.68 -2.23
C GLN A 245 13.14 4.91 -2.33
N MET A 246 14.37 4.85 -1.82
CA MET A 246 15.29 5.98 -1.83
C MET A 246 15.83 6.26 -3.24
N VAL A 247 16.12 5.23 -4.03
CA VAL A 247 16.49 5.35 -5.45
C VAL A 247 15.31 5.87 -6.28
N MET A 248 14.11 5.29 -6.13
CA MET A 248 12.91 5.70 -6.88
C MET A 248 12.48 7.14 -6.57
N LYS A 249 12.73 7.63 -5.35
CA LYS A 249 12.46 9.01 -4.94
C LYS A 249 13.59 9.99 -5.32
N GLY A 250 14.66 9.52 -5.96
CA GLY A 250 15.82 10.35 -6.34
C GLY A 250 16.58 10.93 -5.15
N LYS A 251 16.54 10.26 -4.00
CA LYS A 251 17.18 10.71 -2.75
C LYS A 251 18.60 10.17 -2.54
N LEU A 252 19.12 9.39 -3.50
CA LEU A 252 20.47 8.81 -3.53
C LEU A 252 21.22 9.19 -4.81
#